data_AF-G2Y8Q2-F1
#
_entry.id   AF-G2Y8Q2-F1
#
_cell.length_a   1.000
_cell.length_b   1.000
_cell.length_c   1.000
_cell.angle_alpha   90.00
_cell.angle_beta   90.00
_cell.angle_gamma   90.00
#
_symmetry.space_group_name_H-M   'P 1'
#
loop_
_entity.id
_entity.type
_entity.pdbx_description
1 polymer ?
#
loop_
_entity_poly.entity_id
_entity_poly.type
_entity_poly.pdbx_seq_one_letter_code
_entity_poly.pdbx_strand_id
1 'polypeptide(L)'
;MQYGIDFRIQDLEYNLGLIQQEFERGLRKIRQHVEEPNASSFVVEEMVPAYREAGSQGGRGMKARQISIISNQVNGGTMFPNISAKLRQKAVTLIDYEFNKLKLELDETYDLIHKDIDMSIAKRPQPQNSAATSKGKELVVRLAKRLNILKSKYDEILRV
;
A
#
# COMPACT_ATOMS: atom_id res chain seq x y z
N MET A 1 -23.41 -21.35 -12.60
CA MET A 1 -23.44 -19.94 -12.14
C MET A 1 -23.03 -19.79 -10.68
N GLN A 2 -23.43 -20.70 -9.78
CA GLN A 2 -23.03 -20.68 -8.36
C GLN A 2 -21.50 -20.77 -8.13
N TYR A 3 -20.78 -21.54 -8.94
CA TYR A 3 -19.31 -21.67 -8.89
C TYR A 3 -18.53 -20.42 -9.33
N GLY A 4 -19.14 -19.49 -10.08
CA GLY A 4 -18.43 -18.31 -10.60
C GLY A 4 -18.20 -17.24 -9.52
N ILE A 5 -19.22 -16.97 -8.69
CA ILE A 5 -19.12 -16.00 -7.61
C ILE A 5 -18.17 -16.50 -6.52
N ASP A 6 -18.22 -17.78 -6.17
CA ASP A 6 -17.29 -18.37 -5.20
C ASP A 6 -15.83 -18.25 -5.68
N PHE A 7 -15.57 -18.49 -6.97
CA PHE A 7 -14.25 -18.32 -7.57
C PHE A 7 -13.78 -16.85 -7.53
N ARG A 8 -14.65 -15.89 -7.85
CA ARG A 8 -14.32 -14.46 -7.79
C ARG A 8 -14.00 -13.98 -6.38
N ILE A 9 -14.69 -14.52 -5.38
CA ILE A 9 -14.38 -14.20 -3.97
C ILE A 9 -13.02 -14.77 -3.58
N GLN A 10 -12.68 -15.99 -4.02
CA GLN A 10 -11.35 -16.58 -3.77
C GLN A 10 -10.23 -15.79 -4.46
N ASP A 11 -10.47 -15.35 -5.70
CA ASP A 11 -9.51 -14.55 -6.46
C ASP A 11 -9.27 -13.19 -5.77
N LEU A 12 -10.34 -12.54 -5.31
CA LEU A 12 -10.24 -11.33 -4.50
C LEU A 12 -9.45 -11.56 -3.21
N GLU A 13 -9.76 -12.62 -2.44
CA GLU A 13 -9.00 -12.95 -1.22
C GLU A 13 -7.51 -13.15 -1.49
N TYR A 14 -7.17 -13.79 -2.61
CA TYR A 14 -5.79 -13.99 -3.04
C TYR A 14 -5.09 -12.66 -3.38
N ASN A 15 -5.71 -11.82 -4.22
CA ASN A 15 -5.14 -10.54 -4.64
C ASN A 15 -5.00 -9.57 -3.48
N LEU A 16 -5.98 -9.53 -2.56
CA LEU A 16 -5.88 -8.78 -1.31
C LEU A 16 -4.70 -9.24 -0.45
N GLY A 17 -4.48 -10.55 -0.36
CA GLY A 17 -3.35 -11.13 0.36
C GLY A 17 -2.00 -10.70 -0.25
N LEU A 18 -1.90 -10.67 -1.59
CA LEU A 18 -0.70 -10.19 -2.27
C LEU A 18 -0.44 -8.70 -2.00
N ILE A 19 -1.45 -7.84 -2.12
CA ILE A 19 -1.32 -6.40 -1.86
C ILE A 19 -0.85 -6.16 -0.41
N GLN A 20 -1.40 -6.90 0.55
CA GLN A 20 -0.96 -6.82 1.95
C GLN A 20 0.52 -7.20 2.10
N GLN A 21 0.97 -8.30 1.48
CA GLN A 21 2.37 -8.72 1.54
C GLN A 21 3.31 -7.70 0.89
N GLU A 22 2.90 -7.10 -0.23
CA GLU A 22 3.66 -6.06 -0.91
C GLU A 22 3.78 -4.81 -0.04
N PHE A 23 2.69 -4.41 0.62
CA PHE A 23 2.68 -3.30 1.57
C PHE A 23 3.63 -3.55 2.75
N GLU A 24 3.55 -4.72 3.40
CA GLU A 24 4.45 -5.09 4.50
C GLU A 24 5.93 -5.09 4.06
N ARG A 25 6.21 -5.62 2.86
CA ARG A 25 7.56 -5.61 2.28
C ARG A 25 8.03 -4.18 2.00
N GLY A 26 7.15 -3.31 1.52
CA GLY A 26 7.41 -1.89 1.33
C GLY A 26 7.77 -1.19 2.63
N LEU A 27 7.00 -1.41 3.69
CA LEU A 27 7.28 -0.85 5.03
C LEU A 27 8.62 -1.33 5.58
N ARG A 28 8.93 -2.62 5.44
CA ARG A 28 10.26 -3.15 5.83
C ARG A 28 11.38 -2.46 5.07
N LYS A 29 11.24 -2.28 3.75
CA LYS A 29 12.25 -1.54 2.96
C LYS A 29 12.42 -0.12 3.50
N ILE A 30 11.34 0.62 3.74
CA ILE A 30 11.41 1.98 4.27
C ILE A 30 12.16 1.99 5.62
N ARG A 31 11.83 1.07 6.51
CA ARG A 31 12.51 0.90 7.81
C ARG A 31 14.02 0.64 7.65
N GLN A 32 14.40 -0.21 6.70
CA GLN A 32 15.83 -0.48 6.41
C GLN A 32 16.60 0.78 5.99
N HIS A 33 15.97 1.73 5.30
CA HIS A 33 16.63 3.00 4.95
C HIS A 33 16.94 3.87 6.19
N VAL A 34 16.25 3.64 7.31
CA VAL A 34 16.51 4.35 8.58
C VAL A 34 17.53 3.59 9.42
N GLU A 35 17.40 2.26 9.50
CA GLU A 35 18.16 1.43 10.44
C GLU A 35 19.51 0.95 9.90
N GLU A 36 19.63 0.71 8.59
CA GLU A 36 20.83 0.13 8.01
C GLU A 36 21.77 1.22 7.49
N PRO A 37 23.07 1.18 7.82
CA PRO A 37 24.07 2.13 7.33
C PRO A 37 24.59 1.72 5.94
N ASN A 38 23.68 1.55 4.98
CA ASN A 38 24.02 1.21 3.60
C ASN A 38 23.87 2.43 2.67
N ALA A 39 24.18 2.28 1.38
CA ALA A 39 24.10 3.37 0.40
C ALA A 39 22.69 3.96 0.22
N SER A 40 21.66 3.19 0.57
CA SER A 40 20.25 3.62 0.55
C SER A 40 19.83 4.27 1.88
N SER A 41 20.70 4.35 2.87
CA SER A 41 20.39 4.96 4.16
C SER A 41 20.10 6.44 4.02
N PHE A 42 19.04 6.92 4.67
CA PHE A 42 18.75 8.35 4.73
C PHE A 42 19.88 9.13 5.42
N VAL A 43 20.55 8.53 6.40
CA VAL A 43 21.70 9.12 7.07
C VAL A 43 22.86 9.31 6.09
N VAL A 44 23.16 8.29 5.29
CA VAL A 44 24.22 8.36 4.28
C VAL A 44 23.88 9.40 3.22
N GLU A 45 22.63 9.41 2.74
CA GLU A 45 22.14 10.39 1.78
C GLU A 45 22.30 11.84 2.28
N GLU A 46 21.98 12.11 3.54
CA GLU A 46 22.18 13.44 4.15
C GLU A 46 23.67 13.78 4.39
N MET A 47 24.53 12.80 4.66
CA MET A 47 25.93 13.05 5.01
C MET A 47 26.87 13.14 3.80
N VAL A 48 26.55 12.47 2.69
CA VAL A 48 27.41 12.45 1.50
C VAL A 48 27.75 13.85 0.97
N PRO A 49 26.82 14.82 0.86
CA PRO A 49 27.15 16.18 0.45
C PRO A 49 28.19 16.84 1.38
N ALA A 50 28.01 16.72 2.70
CA ALA A 50 28.94 17.27 3.68
C ALA A 50 30.32 16.61 3.61
N TYR A 51 30.38 15.29 3.39
CA TYR A 51 31.65 14.60 3.17
C TYR A 51 32.38 15.07 1.91
N ARG A 52 31.64 15.30 0.81
CA ARG A 52 32.21 15.83 -0.44
C ARG A 52 32.74 17.25 -0.25
N GLU A 53 32.00 18.10 0.45
CA GLU A 53 32.40 19.47 0.74
C GLU A 53 33.61 19.54 1.69
N ALA A 54 33.67 18.67 2.70
CA ALA A 54 34.85 18.54 3.55
C ALA A 54 36.06 18.01 2.75
N GLY A 55 35.83 17.03 1.88
CA GLY A 55 36.87 16.45 1.02
C GLY A 55 37.47 17.44 0.01
N SER A 56 36.72 18.49 -0.37
CA SER A 56 37.21 19.53 -1.29
C SER A 56 38.03 20.63 -0.59
N GLN A 57 38.11 20.62 0.75
CA GLN A 57 38.90 21.61 1.49
C GLN A 57 40.41 21.39 1.29
N GLY A 58 41.16 22.49 1.17
CA GLY A 58 42.62 22.46 1.06
C GLY A 58 43.32 23.59 1.83
N GLY A 59 44.65 23.51 1.92
CA GLY A 59 45.51 24.55 2.48
C GLY A 59 45.57 24.64 4.01
N ARG A 60 46.14 25.73 4.53
CA ARG A 60 46.28 25.96 5.98
C ARG A 60 44.90 26.10 6.64
N GLY A 61 44.70 25.44 7.77
CA GLY A 61 43.41 25.42 8.49
C GLY A 61 42.37 24.44 7.93
N MET A 62 42.74 23.59 6.97
CA MET A 62 41.85 22.59 6.35
C MET A 62 41.14 21.71 7.39
N LYS A 63 41.87 21.15 8.36
CA LYS A 63 41.31 20.26 9.39
C LYS A 63 40.16 20.93 10.16
N ALA A 64 40.31 22.20 10.53
CA ALA A 64 39.28 22.93 11.26
C ALA A 64 38.03 23.15 10.40
N ARG A 65 38.21 23.50 9.11
CA ARG A 65 37.08 23.65 8.17
C ARG A 65 36.36 22.34 7.92
N GLN A 66 37.09 21.25 7.70
CA GLN A 66 36.52 19.90 7.53
C GLN A 66 35.67 19.50 8.74
N ILE A 67 36.21 19.66 9.95
CA ILE A 67 35.46 19.38 11.19
C ILE A 67 34.23 20.27 11.29
N SER A 68 34.35 21.56 10.97
CA SER A 68 33.23 22.49 11.01
C SER A 68 32.11 22.09 10.06
N ILE A 69 32.42 21.68 8.83
CA ILE A 69 31.43 21.25 7.83
C ILE A 69 30.64 20.04 8.35
N ILE A 70 31.35 19.01 8.81
CA ILE A 70 30.72 17.80 9.33
C ILE A 70 29.93 18.09 10.61
N SER A 71 30.49 18.87 11.53
CA SER A 71 29.83 19.26 12.78
C SER A 71 28.56 20.07 12.50
N ASN A 72 28.59 21.00 11.54
CA ASN A 72 27.42 21.78 11.16
C ASN A 72 26.33 20.91 10.53
N GLN A 73 26.68 19.88 9.76
CA GLN A 73 25.68 18.95 9.21
C GLN A 73 25.00 18.12 10.31
N VAL A 74 25.77 17.62 11.28
CA VAL A 74 25.26 16.79 12.38
C VAL A 74 24.50 17.62 13.41
N ASN A 75 25.04 18.77 13.81
CA ASN A 75 24.52 19.61 14.89
C ASN A 75 23.62 20.74 14.40
N GLY A 76 23.55 20.99 13.09
CA GLY A 76 22.76 22.07 12.49
C GLY A 76 21.25 21.89 12.60
N GLY A 77 20.79 20.78 13.19
CA GLY A 77 19.39 20.55 13.52
C GLY A 77 18.48 20.22 12.33
N THR A 78 19.02 20.16 11.10
CA THR A 78 18.26 19.92 9.87
C THR A 78 18.25 18.45 9.45
N MET A 79 19.24 17.66 9.88
CA MET A 79 19.40 16.26 9.47
C MET A 79 18.19 15.40 9.86
N PHE A 80 17.78 15.42 11.14
CA PHE A 80 16.63 14.63 11.60
C PHE A 80 15.32 15.08 10.94
N PRO A 81 14.98 16.39 10.87
CA PRO A 81 13.81 16.86 10.11
C PRO A 81 13.80 16.40 8.65
N ASN A 82 14.93 16.47 7.94
CA ASN A 82 15.03 16.03 6.54
C ASN A 82 14.78 14.52 6.41
N ILE A 83 15.41 13.72 7.28
CA ILE A 83 15.21 12.26 7.32
C ILE A 83 13.74 11.94 7.63
N SER A 84 13.13 12.60 8.62
CA SER A 84 11.72 12.43 8.96
C SER A 84 10.78 12.81 7.81
N ALA A 85 11.08 13.89 7.08
CA ALA A 85 10.31 14.30 5.91
C ALA A 85 10.39 13.26 4.79
N LYS A 86 11.59 12.74 4.49
CA LYS A 86 11.82 11.67 3.50
C LYS A 86 11.11 10.37 3.90
N LEU A 87 11.21 9.97 5.17
CA LEU A 87 10.52 8.81 5.73
C LEU A 87 9.01 8.95 5.52
N ARG A 88 8.44 10.09 5.93
CA ARG A 88 7.01 10.37 5.77
C ARG A 88 6.60 10.33 4.31
N GLN A 89 7.37 10.96 3.42
CA GLN A 89 7.07 10.97 1.99
C GLN A 89 7.04 9.54 1.42
N LYS A 90 8.05 8.72 1.70
CA LYS A 90 8.06 7.32 1.23
C LYS A 90 6.90 6.50 1.79
N ALA A 91 6.56 6.70 3.08
CA ALA A 91 5.43 6.01 3.69
C ALA A 91 4.10 6.41 3.05
N VAL A 92 3.86 7.71 2.84
CA VAL A 92 2.65 8.20 2.18
C VAL A 92 2.56 7.69 0.75
N THR A 93 3.64 7.77 -0.04
CA THR A 93 3.64 7.24 -1.41
C THR A 93 3.35 5.75 -1.45
N LEU A 94 3.90 4.96 -0.52
CA LEU A 94 3.62 3.53 -0.45
C LEU A 94 2.15 3.26 -0.10
N ILE A 95 1.61 3.97 0.90
CA ILE A 95 0.21 3.87 1.30
C ILE A 95 -0.68 4.19 0.10
N ASP A 96 -0.50 5.35 -0.54
CA ASP A 96 -1.32 5.77 -1.66
C ASP A 96 -1.25 4.77 -2.83
N TYR A 97 -0.06 4.25 -3.13
CA TYR A 97 0.11 3.29 -4.21
C TYR A 97 -0.62 1.96 -3.95
N GLU A 98 -0.42 1.35 -2.77
CA GLU A 98 -1.05 0.05 -2.44
C GLU A 98 -2.55 0.19 -2.21
N PHE A 99 -3.02 1.30 -1.61
CA PHE A 99 -4.46 1.56 -1.46
C PHE A 99 -5.15 1.79 -2.81
N ASN A 100 -4.48 2.41 -3.77
CA ASN A 100 -5.04 2.56 -5.11
C ASN A 100 -5.15 1.22 -5.84
N LYS A 101 -4.15 0.33 -5.72
CA LYS A 101 -4.27 -1.05 -6.24
C LYS A 101 -5.44 -1.79 -5.60
N LEU A 102 -5.55 -1.71 -4.27
CA LEU A 102 -6.65 -2.32 -3.52
C LEU A 102 -8.01 -1.85 -4.05
N LYS A 103 -8.15 -0.54 -4.27
CA LYS A 103 -9.38 0.04 -4.81
C LYS A 103 -9.69 -0.50 -6.21
N LEU A 104 -8.70 -0.51 -7.11
CA LEU A 104 -8.88 -1.01 -8.48
C LEU A 104 -9.30 -2.48 -8.49
N GLU A 105 -8.66 -3.32 -7.68
CA GLU A 105 -8.99 -4.75 -7.57
C GLU A 105 -10.44 -4.97 -7.09
N LEU A 106 -10.87 -4.18 -6.10
CA LEU A 106 -12.25 -4.23 -5.59
C LEU A 106 -13.26 -3.77 -6.64
N ASP A 107 -12.98 -2.67 -7.35
CA ASP A 107 -13.86 -2.14 -8.39
C ASP A 107 -13.99 -3.15 -9.55
N GLU A 108 -12.89 -3.72 -10.02
CA GLU A 108 -12.88 -4.74 -11.09
C GLU A 108 -13.62 -6.02 -10.67
N THR A 109 -13.38 -6.52 -9.46
CA THR A 109 -14.08 -7.70 -8.95
C THR A 109 -15.58 -7.44 -8.81
N TYR A 110 -15.97 -6.25 -8.33
CA TYR A 110 -17.36 -5.87 -8.19
C TYR A 110 -18.09 -5.83 -9.53
N ASP A 111 -17.51 -5.18 -10.54
CA ASP A 111 -18.07 -5.11 -11.91
C ASP A 111 -18.27 -6.51 -12.51
N LEU A 112 -17.30 -7.39 -12.28
CA LEU A 112 -17.35 -8.77 -12.72
C LEU A 112 -18.46 -9.58 -12.03
N ILE A 113 -18.64 -9.41 -10.72
CA ILE A 113 -19.73 -10.04 -9.97
C ILE A 113 -21.08 -9.50 -10.45
N HIS A 114 -21.20 -8.18 -10.65
CA HIS A 114 -22.42 -7.55 -11.14
C HIS A 114 -22.82 -8.10 -12.51
N LYS A 115 -21.85 -8.17 -13.44
CA LYS A 115 -22.06 -8.73 -14.78
C LYS A 115 -22.51 -10.20 -14.74
N ASP A 116 -21.93 -11.00 -13.84
CA ASP A 116 -22.34 -12.40 -13.67
C ASP A 116 -23.78 -12.53 -13.15
N ILE A 117 -24.19 -11.64 -12.23
CA ILE A 117 -25.57 -11.57 -11.73
C ILE A 117 -26.52 -11.18 -12.87
N ASP A 118 -26.18 -10.13 -13.64
CA ASP A 118 -27.00 -9.67 -14.78
C ASP A 118 -27.17 -10.76 -15.84
N MET A 119 -26.09 -11.45 -16.22
CA MET A 119 -26.16 -12.58 -17.15
C MET A 119 -27.02 -13.72 -16.60
N SER A 120 -26.97 -13.96 -15.28
CA SER A 120 -27.79 -14.98 -14.62
C SER A 120 -29.28 -14.64 -14.66
N ILE A 121 -29.62 -13.36 -14.54
CA ILE A 121 -30.99 -12.85 -14.63
C ILE A 121 -31.48 -12.89 -16.08
N ALA A 122 -30.66 -12.44 -17.04
CA ALA A 122 -31.01 -12.38 -18.46
C ALA A 122 -31.20 -13.76 -19.11
N LYS A 123 -30.50 -14.80 -18.64
CA LYS A 123 -30.63 -16.18 -19.15
C LYS A 123 -31.89 -16.92 -18.68
N ARG A 124 -32.75 -16.31 -17.85
CA ARG A 124 -34.05 -16.91 -17.52
C ARG A 124 -35.02 -16.76 -18.70
N PRO A 125 -35.58 -17.84 -19.24
CA PRO A 125 -36.69 -17.72 -20.20
C PRO A 125 -37.82 -16.98 -19.51
N GLN A 126 -38.33 -15.91 -20.14
CA GLN A 126 -39.46 -15.12 -19.64
C GLN A 126 -40.61 -16.05 -19.23
N PRO A 127 -41.01 -16.08 -17.94
CA PRO A 127 -42.33 -16.52 -17.57
C PRO A 127 -43.22 -15.28 -17.62
N GLN A 128 -44.29 -15.37 -18.39
CA GLN A 128 -45.47 -14.55 -18.17
C GLN A 128 -45.78 -14.58 -16.66
N ASN A 129 -45.75 -13.42 -16.00
CA ASN A 129 -46.05 -13.21 -14.59
C ASN A 129 -45.19 -14.00 -13.57
N SER A 130 -44.14 -13.41 -13.00
CA SER A 130 -43.79 -13.74 -11.60
C SER A 130 -42.89 -12.69 -10.94
N ALA A 131 -43.27 -12.33 -9.71
CA ALA A 131 -42.54 -11.49 -8.78
C ALA A 131 -41.07 -11.96 -8.60
N ALA A 132 -40.18 -11.00 -8.34
CA ALA A 132 -38.76 -11.21 -8.01
C ALA A 132 -38.53 -12.52 -7.25
N THR A 133 -38.02 -13.53 -7.95
CA THR A 133 -37.97 -14.91 -7.47
C THR A 133 -36.97 -15.03 -6.33
N SER A 134 -37.40 -15.66 -5.23
CA SER A 134 -36.68 -15.81 -3.96
C SER A 134 -35.18 -16.10 -4.06
N LYS A 135 -34.75 -16.91 -5.04
CA LYS A 135 -33.33 -17.23 -5.30
C LYS A 135 -32.43 -16.03 -5.59
N GLY A 136 -32.90 -15.02 -6.32
CA GLY A 136 -32.10 -13.82 -6.62
C GLY A 136 -31.86 -12.98 -5.37
N LYS A 137 -32.92 -12.79 -4.58
CA LYS A 137 -32.85 -12.13 -3.26
C LYS A 137 -31.92 -12.89 -2.31
N GLU A 138 -31.97 -14.22 -2.32
CA GLU A 138 -31.12 -15.06 -1.47
C GLU A 138 -29.63 -14.94 -1.84
N LEU A 139 -29.31 -14.86 -3.12
CA LEU A 139 -27.92 -14.66 -3.60
C LEU A 139 -27.37 -13.30 -3.18
N VAL A 140 -28.16 -12.23 -3.32
CA VAL A 140 -27.75 -10.87 -2.89
C VAL A 140 -27.51 -10.82 -1.38
N VAL A 141 -28.40 -11.41 -0.57
CA VAL A 141 -28.24 -11.48 0.89
C VAL A 141 -26.98 -12.29 1.27
N ARG A 142 -26.70 -13.38 0.56
CA ARG A 142 -25.54 -14.23 0.83
C ARG A 142 -24.23 -13.55 0.44
N LEU A 143 -24.21 -12.84 -0.69
CA LEU A 143 -23.09 -12.00 -1.12
C LEU A 143 -22.81 -10.91 -0.08
N ALA A 144 -23.84 -10.17 0.34
CA ALA A 144 -23.72 -9.12 1.36
C ALA A 144 -23.16 -9.66 2.69
N LYS A 145 -23.59 -10.86 3.11
CA LYS A 145 -23.03 -11.53 4.30
C LYS A 145 -21.53 -11.80 4.14
N ARG A 146 -21.09 -12.36 3.02
CA ARG A 146 -19.66 -12.67 2.79
C ARG A 146 -18.81 -11.41 2.67
N LEU A 147 -19.30 -10.39 1.97
CA LEU A 147 -18.63 -9.08 1.90
C LEU A 147 -18.46 -8.44 3.28
N ASN A 148 -19.49 -8.52 4.14
CA ASN A 148 -19.40 -8.01 5.51
C ASN A 148 -18.42 -8.80 6.39
N ILE A 149 -18.33 -10.12 6.22
CA ILE A 149 -17.33 -10.94 6.92
C ILE A 149 -15.92 -10.56 6.48
N LEU A 150 -15.71 -10.44 5.16
CA LEU A 150 -14.42 -10.06 4.60
C LEU A 150 -14.01 -8.66 5.08
N LYS A 151 -14.95 -7.70 5.01
CA LYS A 151 -14.75 -6.34 5.53
C LYS A 151 -14.36 -6.35 7.01
N SER A 152 -15.07 -7.11 7.85
CA SER A 152 -14.77 -7.20 9.28
C SER A 152 -13.37 -7.75 9.55
N LYS A 153 -12.94 -8.76 8.78
CA LYS A 153 -11.61 -9.36 8.88
C LYS A 153 -10.50 -8.38 8.53
N TYR A 154 -10.69 -7.52 7.53
CA TYR A 154 -9.70 -6.51 7.15
C TYR A 154 -9.79 -5.22 7.99
N ASP A 155 -10.97 -4.85 8.50
CA ASP A 155 -11.14 -3.76 9.48
C ASP A 155 -10.45 -4.08 10.81
N GLU A 156 -10.39 -5.36 11.22
CA GLU A 156 -9.60 -5.80 12.38
C GLU A 156 -8.09 -5.67 12.15
N ILE A 157 -7.61 -5.89 10.92
CA ILE A 157 -6.19 -5.75 10.55
C ILE A 157 -5.77 -4.26 10.55
N LEU A 158 -6.67 -3.34 10.21
CA LEU A 158 -6.42 -1.89 10.20
C LEU A 158 -6.51 -1.21 11.58
N ARG A 159 -6.94 -1.94 12.63
CA ARG A 159 -7.09 -1.42 14.01
C ARG A 159 -5.91 -1.75 14.94
N VAL A 160 -4.89 -2.45 14.44
CA VAL A 160 -3.62 -2.73 15.15
C VAL A 160 -2.56 -1.72 14.73
#